data_AF-A0A924BGG9-F1
#
_entry.id   AF-A0A924BGG9-F1
#
_cell.length_a   1.000
_cell.length_b   1.000
_cell.length_c   1.000
_cell.angle_alpha   90.00
_cell.angle_beta   90.00
_cell.angle_gamma   90.00
#
_symmetry.space_group_name_H-M   'P 1'
#
loop_
_entity.id
_entity.type
_entity.pdbx_description
1 polymer ?
#
loop_
_entity_poly.entity_id
_entity_poly.type
_entity_poly.pdbx_seq_one_letter_code
_entity_poly.pdbx_strand_id
1 'polypeptide(L)' 'MKEITKIIAEELKVFESKFSNAVKSNTSMLDTIMKYIIKRKGKQLRPMFVFLSAKLHGTVNESTYRAAALV' A
#
# COMPACT_ATOMS: atom_id res chain seq x y z
N MET A 1 2.68 10.08 -16.10
CA MET A 1 2.64 9.03 -15.05
C MET A 1 3.80 9.08 -14.05
N LYS A 2 5.01 9.55 -14.40
CA LYS A 2 6.17 9.56 -13.48
C LYS A 2 6.09 10.58 -12.32
N GLU A 3 5.34 11.66 -12.46
CA GLU A 3 5.23 12.68 -11.40
C GLU A 3 4.33 12.23 -10.25
N ILE A 4 3.19 11.60 -10.57
CA ILE A 4 2.24 11.09 -9.57
C ILE A 4 2.93 10.05 -8.68
N THR A 5 3.68 9.12 -9.27
CA THR A 5 4.46 8.13 -8.52
C THR A 5 5.57 8.75 -7.68
N LYS A 6 6.13 9.90 -8.09
CA LYS A 6 7.16 10.61 -7.32
C LYS A 6 6.57 11.30 -6.08
N ILE A 7 5.38 11.87 -6.21
CA ILE A 7 4.68 12.56 -5.12
C ILE A 7 4.26 11.59 -4.02
N ILE A 8 3.86 10.36 -4.37
CA ILE A 8 3.38 9.36 -3.40
C ILE A 8 4.43 8.29 -3.06
N ALA A 9 5.67 8.43 -3.52
CA ALA A 9 6.71 7.40 -3.38
C ALA A 9 7.02 7.07 -1.92
N GLU A 10 7.11 8.10 -1.06
CA GLU A 10 7.40 7.92 0.36
C GLU A 10 6.24 7.22 1.07
N GLU A 11 5.02 7.65 0.79
CA GLU A 11 3.80 7.07 1.33
C GLU A 11 3.61 5.64 0.85
N LEU A 12 3.96 5.34 -0.40
CA LEU A 12 3.93 3.98 -0.93
C LEU A 12 4.90 3.08 -0.16
N LYS A 13 6.10 3.57 0.16
CA LYS A 13 7.11 2.82 0.91
C LYS A 13 6.64 2.52 2.35
N VAL A 14 6.03 3.51 3.00
CA VAL A 14 5.41 3.34 4.34
C VAL A 14 4.24 2.36 4.27
N PHE A 15 3.40 2.47 3.24
CA PHE A 15 2.30 1.56 2.99
C PHE A 15 2.78 0.12 2.83
N GLU A 16 3.84 -0.14 2.06
CA GLU A 16 4.35 -1.50 1.88
C GLU A 16 4.87 -2.11 3.18
N SER A 17 5.57 -1.34 4.00
CA SER A 17 6.04 -1.78 5.31
C SER A 17 4.88 -2.11 6.24
N LYS A 18 3.88 -1.20 6.34
CA LYS A 18 2.68 -1.42 7.15
C LYS A 18 1.85 -2.60 6.64
N PHE A 19 1.69 -2.71 5.33
CA PHE A 19 0.96 -3.80 4.69
C PHE A 19 1.64 -5.15 4.97
N SER A 20 2.96 -5.23 4.80
CA SER A 20 3.71 -6.46 5.10
C SER A 20 3.63 -6.85 6.57
N ASN A 21 3.59 -5.88 7.49
CA ASN A 21 3.46 -6.15 8.93
C ASN A 21 2.03 -6.55 9.32
N ALA A 22 1.01 -5.93 8.73
CA ALA A 22 -0.39 -6.29 8.97
C ALA A 22 -0.74 -7.69 8.46
N VAL A 23 0.01 -8.15 7.46
CA VAL A 23 -0.20 -9.40 6.75
C VAL A 23 0.62 -10.58 7.33
N LYS A 24 1.66 -10.27 8.12
CA LYS A 24 2.51 -11.29 8.77
C LYS A 24 1.62 -12.23 9.59
N SER A 25 1.70 -13.52 9.27
CA SER A 25 0.87 -14.54 9.90
C SER A 25 1.73 -15.47 10.75
N ASN A 26 1.15 -16.03 11.82
CA ASN A 26 1.87 -16.91 12.77
C ASN A 26 2.30 -18.27 12.16
N THR A 27 1.98 -18.55 10.89
CA THR A 27 2.30 -19.80 10.21
C THR A 27 3.09 -19.55 8.93
N SER A 28 4.15 -20.34 8.73
CA SER A 28 5.07 -20.24 7.59
C SER A 28 4.40 -20.42 6.21
N MET A 29 3.29 -21.16 6.18
CA MET A 29 2.52 -21.40 4.96
C MET A 29 1.76 -20.15 4.50
N LEU A 30 1.12 -19.44 5.43
CA LEU A 30 0.44 -18.17 5.12
C LEU A 30 1.46 -17.10 4.70
N ASP A 31 2.58 -16.99 5.40
CA ASP A 31 3.66 -16.06 5.03
C ASP A 31 4.16 -16.26 3.60
N THR A 32 4.21 -17.51 3.12
CA THR A 32 4.59 -17.82 1.74
C THR A 32 3.55 -17.31 0.75
N ILE A 33 2.27 -17.61 0.97
CA ILE A 33 1.16 -17.12 0.13
C ILE A 33 1.16 -15.60 0.08
N MET A 34 1.33 -14.94 1.22
CA MET A 34 1.35 -13.48 1.32
C MET A 34 2.54 -12.86 0.59
N LYS A 35 3.74 -13.46 0.66
CA LYS A 35 4.89 -13.05 -0.15
C LYS A 35 4.61 -13.15 -1.65
N TYR A 36 3.91 -14.19 -2.10
CA TYR A 36 3.50 -14.32 -3.50
C TYR A 36 2.46 -13.26 -3.91
N ILE A 37 1.50 -12.93 -3.04
CA ILE A 37 0.52 -11.86 -3.27
C ILE A 37 1.22 -10.51 -3.41
N ILE A 38 2.15 -10.19 -2.51
CA ILE A 38 2.94 -8.94 -2.56
C ILE A 38 3.80 -8.89 -3.83
N LYS A 39 4.42 -10.01 -4.22
CA LYS A 39 5.29 -10.06 -5.41
C LYS A 39 4.52 -9.92 -6.73
N ARG A 40 3.23 -10.29 -6.75
CA ARG A 40 2.33 -10.14 -7.91
C ARG A 40 1.55 -8.83 -7.94
N LYS A 41 1.86 -7.86 -7.06
CA LYS A 41 1.26 -6.51 -7.08
C LYS A 41 1.26 -5.98 -8.52
N GLY A 42 0.07 -5.81 -9.09
CA GLY A 42 -0.11 -5.26 -10.43
C GLY A 42 0.29 -3.78 -10.51
N LYS A 43 -0.30 -3.01 -11.42
CA LYS A 43 0.02 -1.58 -11.59
C LYS A 43 -0.28 -0.68 -10.36
N GLN A 44 -0.78 -1.21 -9.24
CA GLN A 44 -1.14 -0.48 -8.01
C GLN A 44 -1.98 0.79 -8.23
N LEU A 45 -2.75 0.83 -9.31
CA LEU A 45 -3.58 1.98 -9.67
C LEU A 45 -4.59 2.33 -8.57
N ARG A 46 -5.22 1.31 -7.94
CA ARG A 46 -6.26 1.54 -6.93
C ARG A 46 -5.72 2.20 -5.65
N PRO A 47 -4.64 1.69 -5.01
CA PRO A 47 -4.03 2.39 -3.87
C PRO A 47 -3.48 3.77 -4.23
N MET A 48 -2.93 3.94 -5.45
CA MET A 48 -2.42 5.24 -5.89
C MET A 48 -3.52 6.31 -5.96
N PHE A 49 -4.72 5.98 -6.43
CA PHE A 49 -5.85 6.92 -6.44
C PHE A 49 -6.26 7.31 -5.02
N VAL A 50 -6.28 6.36 -4.07
CA VAL A 50 -6.61 6.66 -2.67
C VAL A 50 -5.58 7.62 -2.06
N PHE A 51 -4.28 7.41 -2.30
CA PHE A 51 -3.24 8.33 -1.82
C PHE A 51 -3.31 9.70 -2.49
N LEU A 52 -3.60 9.75 -3.79
CA LEU A 52 -3.74 11.01 -4.52
C LEU A 52 -4.95 11.83 -4.01
N SER A 53 -6.10 11.17 -3.82
CA SER A 53 -7.31 11.81 -3.27
C SER A 53 -7.09 12.30 -1.84
N ALA A 54 -6.39 11.51 -1.01
CA ALA A 54 -6.04 11.92 0.34
C ALA A 54 -5.11 13.15 0.35
N LYS A 55 -4.10 13.16 -0.53
CA LYS A 55 -3.13 14.27 -0.65
C LYS A 55 -3.75 15.54 -1.23
N LEU A 56 -4.79 15.41 -2.05
CA LEU A 56 -5.58 16.54 -2.56
C LEU A 56 -6.46 17.18 -1.48
N HIS A 57 -7.00 16.39 -0.56
CA HIS A 57 -7.93 16.87 0.49
C HIS A 57 -7.26 17.09 1.85
N GLY A 58 -5.97 16.77 2.01
CA GLY A 58 -5.24 16.94 3.26
C GLY A 58 -3.98 16.08 3.37
N THR A 59 -3.59 15.78 4.60
CA THR A 59 -2.42 14.95 4.92
C THR A 59 -2.76 13.47 4.89
N VAL A 60 -1.87 12.65 4.34
CA VAL A 60 -1.98 11.19 4.38
C VAL A 60 -1.83 10.74 5.84
N ASN A 61 -2.83 10.04 6.36
CA ASN A 61 -2.88 9.59 7.74
C ASN A 61 -3.01 8.06 7.82
N GLU A 62 -3.04 7.52 9.04
CA GLU A 62 -3.11 6.08 9.25
C GLU A 62 -4.40 5.44 8.70
N SER A 63 -5.52 6.17 8.74
CA SER A 63 -6.76 5.75 8.09
C SER A 63 -6.63 5.63 6.57
N THR A 64 -5.88 6.52 5.90
CA THR A 64 -5.61 6.41 4.46
C THR A 64 -4.82 5.14 4.12
N TYR A 65 -3.79 4.81 4.92
CA TYR A 65 -3.01 3.58 4.72
C TYR A 65 -3.86 2.32 4.89
N ARG A 66 -4.77 2.31 5.88
CA ARG A 66 -5.71 1.21 6.08
C ARG A 66 -6.74 1.11 4.95
N ALA A 67 -7.30 2.24 4.52
CA ALA A 67 -8.25 2.29 3.40
C ALA A 67 -7.60 1.79 2.10
N ALA A 68 -6.35 2.18 1.83
CA ALA A 68 -5.59 1.71 0.69
C ALA A 68 -5.23 0.21 0.75
N ALA A 69 -5.19 -0.40 1.94
CA ALA A 69 -4.93 -1.82 2.13
C ALA A 69 -6.19 -2.69 1.92
N LEU A 70 -7.38 -2.09 2.07
CA LEU A 70 -8.68 -2.78 1.97
C LEU A 70 -9.19 -2.88 0.52
N VAL A 71 -8.74 -1.99 -0.37
CA VAL A 71 -9.17 -1.84 -1.78
C VAL A 71 -8.30 -2.63 -2.76
#